data_AF-A0A354NZN8-F1
#
_entry.id   AF-A0A354NZN8-F1
#
_cell.length_a   1.000
_cell.length_b   1.000
_cell.length_c   1.000
_cell.angle_alpha   90.00
_cell.angle_beta   90.00
_cell.angle_gamma   90.00
#
_symmetry.space_group_name_H-M   'P 1'
#
loop_
_entity.id
_entity.type
_entity.pdbx_description
1 polymer ?
#
loop_
_entity_poly.entity_id
_entity_poly.type
_entity_poly.pdbx_seq_one_letter_code
_entity_poly.pdbx_strand_id
1 'polypeptide(L)'
;MVTSSFDYYAPTSVADALALLDQHGDDAKLLAGGHSLIPLMKTRLAEPAVLIDLGKISTLSYINEQDGGLAIGAMTTYSEIAGSELVQSNAPVLAEASGQVADNQIRNRGTIGGSLSH
;
A
#
# COMPACT_ATOMS: atom_id res chain seq x y z
N MET A 1 15.51 12.34 13.92
CA MET A 1 14.70 11.58 12.95
C MET A 1 14.27 10.27 13.60
N VAL A 2 13.26 10.33 14.47
CA VAL A 2 12.76 9.22 15.30
C VAL A 2 11.25 9.35 15.36
N THR A 3 10.51 8.25 15.26
CA THR A 3 9.05 8.22 15.39
C THR A 3 8.64 8.25 16.86
N SER A 4 7.42 8.66 17.13
CA SER A 4 6.77 8.35 18.42
C SER A 4 6.50 6.85 18.54
N SER A 5 6.29 6.36 19.75
CA SER A 5 5.96 4.94 19.98
C SER A 5 4.56 4.63 19.45
N PHE A 6 4.39 3.44 18.89
CA PHE A 6 3.13 2.93 18.40
C PHE A 6 3.06 1.42 18.61
N ASP A 7 1.85 0.89 18.74
CA ASP A 7 1.58 -0.54 18.65
C ASP A 7 1.51 -0.96 17.18
N TYR A 8 1.94 -2.19 16.89
CA TYR A 8 2.03 -2.70 15.53
C TYR A 8 1.27 -4.02 15.40
N TYR A 9 0.35 -4.06 14.45
CA TYR A 9 -0.41 -5.24 14.08
C TYR A 9 -0.14 -5.59 12.62
N ALA A 10 -0.04 -6.89 12.32
CA ALA A 10 0.14 -7.39 10.96
C ALA A 10 -0.88 -8.49 10.64
N PRO A 11 -2.16 -8.12 10.46
CA PRO A 11 -3.22 -9.07 10.13
C PRO A 11 -2.96 -9.80 8.81
N THR A 12 -3.53 -11.00 8.68
CA THR A 12 -3.41 -11.82 7.45
C THR A 12 -4.70 -11.82 6.62
N SER A 13 -5.74 -11.10 7.05
CA SER A 13 -7.01 -10.97 6.34
C SER A 13 -7.54 -9.54 6.40
N VAL A 14 -8.36 -9.17 5.40
CA VAL A 14 -9.04 -7.86 5.36
C VAL A 14 -10.01 -7.72 6.54
N ALA A 15 -10.69 -8.80 6.93
CA ALA A 15 -11.62 -8.79 8.05
C ALA A 15 -10.92 -8.44 9.36
N ASP A 16 -9.74 -9.02 9.62
CA ASP A 16 -8.96 -8.71 10.83
C ASP A 16 -8.42 -7.27 10.81
N ALA A 17 -8.01 -6.77 9.63
CA ALA A 17 -7.58 -5.38 9.49
C ALA A 17 -8.73 -4.40 9.77
N LEU A 18 -9.94 -4.69 9.28
CA LEU A 18 -11.14 -3.90 9.57
C LEU A 18 -11.52 -3.97 11.05
N ALA A 19 -11.45 -5.15 11.67
CA ALA A 19 -11.73 -5.30 13.10
C ALA A 19 -10.76 -4.48 13.96
N LEU A 20 -9.47 -4.43 13.59
CA LEU A 20 -8.47 -3.59 14.26
C LEU A 20 -8.75 -2.09 14.02
N LEU A 21 -9.16 -1.70 12.81
CA LEU A 21 -9.58 -0.31 12.54
C LEU A 21 -10.79 0.09 13.38
N ASP A 22 -11.80 -0.76 13.47
CA ASP A 22 -12.99 -0.50 14.30
C ASP A 22 -12.63 -0.42 15.79
N GLN A 23 -11.71 -1.29 16.25
CA GLN A 23 -11.26 -1.32 17.63
C GLN A 23 -10.48 -0.07 18.03
N HIS A 24 -9.60 0.43 17.15
CA HIS A 24 -8.65 1.50 17.48
C HIS A 24 -9.08 2.88 16.93
N GLY A 25 -10.05 2.94 16.03
CA GLY A 25 -10.62 4.17 15.50
C GLY A 25 -9.57 5.12 14.91
N ASP A 26 -9.69 6.41 15.27
CA ASP A 26 -8.83 7.49 14.75
C ASP A 26 -7.36 7.38 15.17
N ASP A 27 -7.05 6.57 16.20
CA ASP A 27 -5.69 6.33 16.68
C ASP A 27 -4.90 5.38 15.77
N ALA A 28 -5.59 4.63 14.89
CA ALA A 28 -4.99 3.69 13.97
C ALA A 28 -4.75 4.30 12.58
N LYS A 29 -3.63 3.90 11.98
CA LYS A 29 -3.36 4.12 10.55
C LYS A 29 -2.98 2.82 9.87
N LEU A 30 -3.51 2.63 8.66
CA LEU A 30 -3.11 1.54 7.78
C LEU A 30 -1.71 1.79 7.24
N LEU A 31 -0.86 0.77 7.32
CA LEU A 31 0.48 0.78 6.75
C LEU A 31 0.48 -0.11 5.50
N ALA A 32 0.58 0.53 4.34
CA ALA A 32 0.85 -0.14 3.06
C ALA A 32 2.36 -0.13 2.79
N GLY A 33 2.80 0.46 1.67
CA GLY A 33 4.22 0.59 1.33
C GLY A 33 5.06 1.48 2.26
N GLY A 34 4.43 2.27 3.12
CA GLY A 34 5.09 3.12 4.13
C GLY A 34 5.84 4.35 3.61
N HIS A 35 5.91 4.55 2.29
CA HIS A 35 6.75 5.58 1.68
C HIS A 35 6.24 7.02 1.75
N SER A 36 5.03 7.22 2.29
CA SER A 36 4.52 8.55 2.63
C SER A 36 4.27 8.67 4.13
N LEU A 37 3.60 7.67 4.74
CA LEU A 37 3.30 7.67 6.17
C LEU A 37 4.55 7.65 7.06
N ILE A 38 5.53 6.77 6.81
CA ILE A 38 6.74 6.68 7.67
C ILE A 38 7.56 7.98 7.61
N PRO A 39 7.78 8.62 6.45
CA PRO A 39 8.36 9.96 6.41
C PRO A 39 7.63 10.98 7.30
N LEU A 40 6.29 11.05 7.24
CA LEU A 40 5.49 11.93 8.10
C LEU A 40 5.64 11.60 9.59
N MET A 41 5.73 10.31 9.94
CA MET A 41 5.99 9.88 11.32
C MET A 41 7.39 10.28 11.81
N LYS A 42 8.40 10.18 10.96
CA LYS A 42 9.78 10.55 11.29
C LYS A 42 9.96 12.06 11.52
N THR A 43 9.03 12.87 11.00
CA THR A 43 8.95 14.32 11.22
C THR A 43 7.89 14.73 12.25
N ARG A 44 7.17 13.76 12.84
CA ARG A 44 6.05 13.97 13.78
C ARG A 44 4.89 14.80 13.21
N LEU A 45 4.71 14.78 11.89
CA LEU A 45 3.51 15.32 11.25
C LEU A 45 2.34 14.34 11.31
N ALA A 46 2.64 13.05 11.51
CA ALA A 46 1.67 12.01 11.81
C ALA A 46 2.17 11.19 13.00
N GLU A 47 1.34 11.05 14.04
CA GLU A 47 1.72 10.33 15.26
C GLU A 47 0.61 9.33 15.66
N PRO A 48 0.31 8.33 14.80
CA PRO A 48 -0.68 7.32 15.15
C PRO A 48 -0.19 6.49 16.34
N ALA A 49 -1.09 6.15 17.26
CA ALA A 49 -0.77 5.24 18.35
C ALA A 49 -0.73 3.78 17.87
N VAL A 50 -1.37 3.47 16.74
CA VAL A 50 -1.45 2.11 16.19
C VAL A 50 -1.15 2.10 14.69
N LEU A 51 -0.30 1.17 14.25
CA LEU A 51 -0.10 0.84 12.84
C LEU A 51 -0.65 -0.56 12.53
N ILE A 52 -1.46 -0.65 11.48
CA ILE A 52 -2.02 -1.89 10.96
C ILE A 52 -1.38 -2.17 9.60
N ASP A 53 -0.40 -3.05 9.55
CA ASP A 53 0.35 -3.42 8.35
C ASP A 53 -0.41 -4.43 7.49
N LEU A 54 -0.75 -3.99 6.28
CA LEU A 54 -1.51 -4.77 5.30
C LEU A 54 -0.62 -5.75 4.52
N GLY A 55 0.70 -5.71 4.70
CA GLY A 55 1.69 -6.46 3.93
C GLY A 55 1.58 -7.98 3.99
N LYS A 56 0.85 -8.52 4.97
CA LYS A 56 0.58 -9.97 5.09
C LYS A 56 -0.76 -10.42 4.51
N ILE A 57 -1.58 -9.49 4.01
CA ILE A 57 -2.87 -9.80 3.40
C ILE A 57 -2.66 -10.08 1.91
N SER A 58 -2.35 -11.33 1.58
CA SER A 58 -2.03 -11.73 0.21
C SER A 58 -3.17 -11.46 -0.79
N THR A 59 -4.42 -11.46 -0.33
CA THR A 59 -5.59 -11.15 -1.17
C THR A 59 -5.65 -9.69 -1.62
N LEU A 60 -4.79 -8.80 -1.10
CA LEU A 60 -4.69 -7.41 -1.53
C LEU A 60 -3.56 -7.15 -2.53
N SER A 61 -2.74 -8.16 -2.89
CA SER A 61 -1.71 -8.01 -3.92
C SER A 61 -1.93 -9.00 -5.06
N TYR A 62 -2.42 -8.49 -6.18
CA TYR A 62 -2.68 -9.27 -7.38
C TYR A 62 -2.82 -8.35 -8.60
N ILE A 63 -2.64 -8.94 -9.78
CA ILE A 63 -2.98 -8.32 -11.07
C ILE A 63 -3.69 -9.41 -11.88
N ASN A 64 -4.95 -9.20 -12.24
CA ASN A 64 -5.73 -10.14 -13.04
C ASN A 64 -6.73 -9.41 -13.96
N GLU A 65 -7.27 -10.16 -14.92
CA GLU A 65 -8.41 -9.71 -15.72
C GLU A 65 -9.70 -10.00 -14.96
N GLN A 66 -10.58 -9.00 -14.90
CA GLN A 66 -11.88 -9.13 -14.25
C GLN A 66 -12.88 -8.18 -14.90
N ASP A 67 -14.10 -8.66 -15.16
CA ASP A 67 -15.23 -7.86 -15.67
C ASP A 67 -14.92 -7.05 -16.95
N GLY A 68 -14.05 -7.59 -17.82
CA GLY A 68 -13.63 -6.94 -19.07
C GLY A 68 -12.57 -5.85 -18.89
N GLY A 69 -11.97 -5.73 -17.70
CA GLY A 69 -10.85 -4.83 -17.41
C GLY A 69 -9.76 -5.48 -16.57
N LEU A 70 -8.85 -4.66 -16.05
CA LEU A 70 -7.83 -5.08 -15.09
C LEU A 70 -8.33 -4.84 -13.67
N ALA A 71 -8.21 -5.83 -12.81
CA ALA A 71 -8.31 -5.66 -11.37
C ALA A 71 -6.91 -5.77 -10.76
N ILE A 72 -6.55 -4.76 -9.96
CA ILE A 72 -5.24 -4.61 -9.33
C ILE A 72 -5.45 -4.46 -7.83
N GLY A 73 -4.79 -5.31 -7.06
CA GLY A 73 -4.84 -5.27 -5.61
C GLY A 73 -4.20 -3.99 -5.06
N ALA A 74 -4.79 -3.43 -4.00
CA ALA A 74 -4.33 -2.18 -3.39
C ALA A 74 -2.88 -2.25 -2.88
N MET A 75 -2.39 -3.44 -2.53
CA MET A 75 -1.03 -3.71 -2.06
C MET A 75 -0.04 -4.07 -3.17
N THR A 76 -0.47 -4.06 -4.44
CA THR A 76 0.43 -4.26 -5.58
C THR A 76 1.36 -3.06 -5.72
N THR A 77 2.65 -3.35 -5.81
CA THR A 77 3.72 -2.35 -5.87
C THR A 77 3.84 -1.73 -7.26
N TYR A 78 4.37 -0.51 -7.34
CA TYR A 78 4.65 0.12 -8.63
C TYR A 78 5.62 -0.67 -9.50
N SER A 79 6.58 -1.38 -8.88
CA SER A 79 7.50 -2.26 -9.61
C SER A 79 6.75 -3.41 -10.28
N GLU A 80 5.83 -4.07 -9.57
CA GLU A 80 5.01 -5.16 -10.11
C GLU A 80 4.10 -4.67 -11.24
N ILE A 81 3.48 -3.49 -11.11
CA ILE A 81 2.61 -2.92 -12.14
C ILE A 81 3.40 -2.56 -13.40
N ALA A 82 4.55 -1.91 -13.25
CA ALA A 82 5.40 -1.53 -14.37
C ALA A 82 5.95 -2.78 -15.12
N GLY A 83 6.27 -3.85 -14.38
CA GLY A 83 6.82 -5.09 -14.93
C GLY A 83 5.77 -6.11 -15.43
N SER A 84 4.48 -5.86 -15.24
CA SER A 84 3.42 -6.82 -15.59
C SER A 84 3.13 -6.80 -17.09
N GLU A 85 3.37 -7.93 -17.77
CA GLU A 85 2.98 -8.13 -19.18
C GLU A 85 1.48 -7.89 -19.41
N LEU A 86 0.66 -8.29 -18.43
CA LEU A 86 -0.79 -8.12 -18.49
C LEU A 86 -1.18 -6.63 -18.46
N VAL A 87 -0.54 -5.84 -17.59
CA VAL A 87 -0.76 -4.38 -17.53
C VAL A 87 -0.19 -3.71 -18.78
N GLN A 88 0.99 -4.09 -19.24
CA GLN A 88 1.59 -3.52 -20.45
C GLN A 88 0.70 -3.73 -21.69
N SER A 89 0.02 -4.88 -21.78
CA SER A 89 -0.85 -5.21 -22.91
C SER A 89 -2.20 -4.50 -22.84
N ASN A 90 -2.84 -4.48 -21.67
CA ASN A 90 -4.21 -3.98 -21.50
C ASN A 90 -4.28 -2.49 -21.10
N ALA A 91 -3.25 -1.97 -20.44
CA ALA A 91 -3.16 -0.60 -19.92
C ALA A 91 -1.72 -0.05 -20.00
N PRO A 92 -1.13 0.10 -21.20
CA PRO A 92 0.28 0.47 -21.37
C PRO A 92 0.66 1.79 -20.68
N VAL A 93 -0.25 2.77 -20.67
CA VAL A 93 -0.04 4.06 -19.98
C VAL A 93 0.14 3.87 -18.47
N LEU A 94 -0.59 2.93 -17.86
CA LEU A 94 -0.45 2.63 -16.43
C LEU A 94 0.90 1.98 -16.12
N ALA A 95 1.34 1.05 -16.97
CA ALA A 95 2.65 0.42 -16.82
C ALA A 95 3.79 1.45 -16.94
N GLU A 96 3.74 2.30 -17.97
CA GLU A 96 4.73 3.36 -18.19
C GLU A 96 4.75 4.36 -17.02
N ALA A 97 3.59 4.88 -16.63
CA ALA A 97 3.47 5.83 -15.53
C ALA A 97 3.99 5.25 -14.21
N SER A 98 3.68 3.97 -13.93
CA SER A 98 4.17 3.26 -12.73
C SER A 98 5.70 3.16 -12.72
N GLY A 99 6.33 3.02 -13.89
CA GLY A 99 7.78 3.03 -14.05
C GLY A 99 8.43 4.39 -13.75
N GLN A 100 7.67 5.49 -13.83
CA GLN A 100 8.15 6.86 -13.56
C GLN A 100 7.93 7.31 -12.11
N VAL A 101 7.22 6.53 -11.29
CA VAL A 101 6.95 6.91 -9.90
C VAL A 101 8.24 6.83 -9.09
N ALA A 102 8.71 7.96 -8.56
CA ALA A 102 9.83 8.04 -7.63
C ALA A 102 11.11 7.30 -8.13
N ASP A 103 11.79 6.56 -7.25
CA ASP A 103 12.98 5.76 -7.57
C ASP A 103 12.72 4.25 -7.41
N ASN A 104 13.72 3.42 -7.74
CA ASN A 104 13.60 1.96 -7.69
C ASN A 104 13.25 1.44 -6.28
N GLN A 105 13.85 2.01 -5.23
CA GLN A 105 13.64 1.59 -3.85
C GLN A 105 12.21 1.89 -3.41
N ILE A 106 11.72 3.08 -3.74
CA ILE A 106 10.35 3.48 -3.47
C ILE A 106 9.38 2.61 -4.25
N ARG A 107 9.61 2.33 -5.55
CA ARG A 107 8.71 1.50 -6.35
C ARG A 107 8.61 0.05 -5.88
N ASN A 108 9.66 -0.50 -5.28
CA ASN A 108 9.67 -1.87 -4.75
C ASN A 108 8.84 -2.05 -3.47
N ARG A 109 8.34 -0.96 -2.89
CA ARG A 109 7.59 -0.98 -1.63
C ARG A 109 6.31 -0.17 -1.70
N GLY A 110 6.33 0.97 -2.39
CA GLY A 110 5.19 1.82 -2.66
C GLY A 110 4.14 1.08 -3.48
N THR A 111 2.91 1.12 -2.97
CA THR A 111 1.76 0.39 -3.50
C THR A 111 0.80 1.35 -4.19
N ILE A 112 0.12 0.93 -5.25
CA ILE A 112 -0.85 1.78 -5.96
C ILE A 112 -1.99 2.23 -5.05
N GLY A 113 -2.54 1.34 -4.23
CA GLY A 113 -3.62 1.68 -3.30
C GLY A 113 -3.16 2.70 -2.27
N GLY A 114 -1.97 2.49 -1.69
CA GLY A 114 -1.35 3.45 -0.76
C GLY A 114 -1.15 4.84 -1.36
N SER A 115 -0.87 4.98 -2.66
CA SER A 115 -0.77 6.29 -3.30
C SER A 115 -2.12 6.94 -3.61
N LEU A 116 -3.14 6.15 -3.95
CA LEU A 116 -4.49 6.65 -4.25
C LEU A 116 -5.22 7.09 -2.97
N SER A 117 -4.95 6.43 -1.85
CA SER A 117 -5.57 6.73 -0.56
C SER A 117 -4.86 7.81 0.25
N HIS A 118 -3.68 8.27 -0.18
CA HIS A 118 -2.83 9.13 0.64
C HIS A 118 -3.36 10.56 0.76
#